data_AF-A0A0M4L646-F1
#
_entry.id   AF-A0A0M4L646-F1
#
_cell.length_a   1.000
_cell.length_b   1.000
_cell.length_c   1.000
_cell.angle_alpha   90.00
_cell.angle_beta   90.00
_cell.angle_gamma   90.00
#
_symmetry.space_group_name_H-M   'P 1'
#
loop_
_entity.id
_entity.type
_entity.pdbx_description
1 polymer ?
#
loop_
_entity_poly.entity_id
_entity_poly.type
_entity_poly.pdbx_seq_one_letter_code
_entity_poly.pdbx_strand_id
1 'polypeptide(L)'
;MEKNVHGATSAQVSAASENYTAEGQRATNQEILIHGSRKCVKSFSPEEMITMIRDDYYVQESCKEIRRLSKIVYGDKSVLDGVMEQAVEFPLSMYDFLEKMKNDPVSVSKLAGIKTSFFKNKKREAAEQNISSLEFMVENHIKVIGYAKERIIDDYQKAYERGKISVPEPSKNLMKLFFLSPTQQRESLSQSPEMKSELDDYVKLLDRRLSPNDHKAIQENRLTDLAESVDVSPKQAEKIAEIVKLAKSAQQQVQQPQTKQQQMVRSL
;
A
#
# COMPACT_ATOMS: atom_id res chain seq x y z
N MET A 1 10.97 57.49 41.04
CA MET A 1 11.23 57.86 39.62
C MET A 1 10.67 56.72 38.79
N GLU A 2 9.39 56.81 38.49
CA GLU A 2 8.83 57.25 37.19
C GLU A 2 8.86 56.11 36.15
N LYS A 3 7.71 55.45 35.96
CA LYS A 3 6.70 55.63 34.88
C LYS A 3 7.00 54.67 33.71
N ASN A 4 6.23 53.59 33.53
CA ASN A 4 4.90 53.50 32.90
C ASN A 4 4.95 53.63 31.36
N VAL A 5 4.81 52.52 30.64
CA VAL A 5 4.12 52.37 29.33
C VAL A 5 3.73 50.86 29.21
N HIS A 6 2.52 50.44 29.59
CA HIS A 6 1.33 50.28 28.73
C HIS A 6 1.55 49.51 27.41
N GLY A 7 0.94 48.32 27.34
CA GLY A 7 -0.02 47.96 26.29
C GLY A 7 0.46 47.90 24.84
N ALA A 8 0.74 46.67 24.39
CA ALA A 8 0.46 46.24 23.02
C ALA A 8 -0.05 44.79 23.11
N THR A 9 -1.31 44.60 23.48
CA THR A 9 -2.45 44.34 22.56
C THR A 9 -2.24 43.05 21.76
N SER A 10 -2.93 42.01 22.21
CA SER A 10 -3.18 40.69 21.61
C SER A 10 -3.84 40.71 20.21
N ALA A 11 -3.80 41.84 19.51
CA ALA A 11 -4.35 42.01 18.17
C ALA A 11 -3.30 41.91 17.05
N GLN A 12 -1.99 41.94 17.36
CA GLN A 12 -0.94 41.90 16.33
C GLN A 12 -0.39 40.51 16.00
N VAL A 13 -0.69 39.48 16.79
CA VAL A 13 -0.38 38.08 16.42
C VAL A 13 -1.49 37.46 15.57
N SER A 14 -2.69 38.05 15.56
CA SER A 14 -3.83 37.58 14.75
C SER A 14 -3.76 37.98 13.28
N ALA A 15 -3.04 39.07 12.95
CA ALA A 15 -2.93 39.57 11.57
C ALA A 15 -1.86 38.84 10.72
N ALA A 16 -0.99 38.04 11.36
CA ALA A 16 0.04 37.25 10.66
C ALA A 16 -0.41 35.81 10.34
N SER A 17 -1.48 35.30 10.97
CA SER A 17 -2.07 33.99 10.66
C SER A 17 -3.26 34.05 9.69
N GLU A 18 -3.74 35.24 9.33
CA GLU A 18 -4.87 35.41 8.40
C GLU A 18 -4.45 35.61 6.93
N ASN A 19 -3.16 35.87 6.66
CA ASN A 19 -2.67 36.09 5.29
C ASN A 19 -2.13 34.83 4.56
N TYR A 20 -2.23 33.64 5.16
CA TYR A 20 -1.90 32.37 4.48
C TYR A 20 -3.12 31.61 3.96
N THR A 21 -4.33 32.18 4.06
CA THR A 21 -5.58 31.48 3.75
C THR A 21 -6.46 32.19 2.71
N ALA A 22 -5.88 33.01 1.83
CA ALA A 22 -6.64 33.80 0.85
C ALA A 22 -6.15 33.72 -0.62
N GLU A 23 -5.19 32.86 -0.97
CA GLU A 23 -4.72 32.71 -2.36
C GLU A 23 -4.95 31.31 -2.98
N GLY A 24 -5.75 30.45 -2.33
CA GLY A 24 -6.01 29.07 -2.78
C GLY A 24 -7.40 28.80 -3.36
N GLN A 25 -8.24 29.82 -3.58
CA GLN A 25 -9.61 29.64 -4.10
C GLN A 25 -9.86 30.49 -5.35
N ARG A 26 -9.13 30.19 -6.43
CA ARG A 26 -9.74 30.27 -7.76
C ARG A 26 -10.58 29.00 -7.93
N ALA A 27 -11.79 29.02 -7.38
CA ALA A 27 -12.79 28.01 -7.67
C ALA A 27 -13.22 28.18 -9.14
N THR A 28 -12.59 27.44 -10.05
CA THR A 28 -13.31 26.98 -11.22
C THR A 28 -14.47 26.13 -10.69
N ASN A 29 -15.71 26.49 -10.99
CA ASN A 29 -16.90 25.64 -10.76
C ASN A 29 -16.82 24.37 -11.62
N GLN A 30 -15.81 23.53 -11.38
CA GLN A 30 -15.68 22.20 -11.96
C GLN A 30 -16.30 21.23 -10.98
N GLU A 31 -17.32 20.53 -11.44
CA GLU A 31 -17.97 19.44 -10.71
C GLU A 31 -16.92 18.36 -10.38
N ILE A 32 -17.08 17.68 -9.24
CA ILE A 32 -16.10 16.71 -8.74
C ILE A 32 -16.58 15.29 -9.08
N LEU A 33 -15.74 14.52 -9.77
CA LEU A 33 -16.00 13.12 -10.10
C LEU A 33 -15.74 12.19 -8.91
N ILE A 34 -14.60 12.40 -8.22
CA ILE A 34 -14.22 11.66 -7.01
C ILE A 34 -13.82 12.68 -5.96
N HIS A 35 -14.56 12.71 -4.86
CA HIS A 35 -14.20 13.57 -3.73
C HIS A 35 -12.96 13.05 -3.03
N GLY A 36 -12.06 13.99 -2.70
CA GLY A 36 -11.03 13.72 -1.70
C GLY A 36 -11.71 13.43 -0.36
N SER A 37 -11.45 12.24 0.18
CA SER A 37 -11.97 11.81 1.47
C SER A 37 -10.89 12.02 2.52
N ARG A 38 -11.20 12.83 3.55
CA ARG A 38 -10.45 12.82 4.83
C ARG A 38 -10.94 11.70 5.76
N LYS A 39 -12.00 10.99 5.37
CA LYS A 39 -12.65 9.96 6.17
C LYS A 39 -11.81 8.69 6.29
N CYS A 40 -10.84 8.51 5.41
CA CYS A 40 -9.84 7.46 5.47
C CYS A 40 -8.54 8.09 6.01
N VAL A 41 -7.85 7.57 7.01
CA VAL A 41 -7.81 6.17 7.42
C VAL A 41 -7.81 6.09 8.96
N LYS A 42 -8.62 5.18 9.49
CA LYS A 42 -8.67 4.78 10.90
C LYS A 42 -7.24 4.37 11.30
N SER A 43 -6.56 5.15 12.16
CA SER A 43 -5.23 4.76 12.66
C SER A 43 -5.35 3.33 13.17
N PHE A 44 -4.49 2.43 12.68
CA PHE A 44 -4.54 1.06 13.16
C PHE A 44 -4.52 1.08 14.68
N SER A 45 -5.53 0.49 15.28
CA SER A 45 -5.38 0.05 16.66
C SER A 45 -4.20 -0.93 16.71
N PRO A 46 -3.43 -0.97 17.81
CA PRO A 46 -2.37 -1.97 17.98
C PRO A 46 -2.85 -3.38 17.64
N GLU A 47 -4.10 -3.71 17.96
CA GLU A 47 -4.76 -4.99 17.72
C GLU A 47 -5.01 -5.28 16.22
N GLU A 48 -5.44 -4.28 15.45
CA GLU A 48 -5.61 -4.41 13.99
C GLU A 48 -4.25 -4.67 13.32
N MET A 49 -3.19 -3.95 13.75
CA MET A 49 -1.84 -4.16 13.21
C MET A 49 -1.31 -5.56 13.52
N ILE A 50 -1.47 -6.02 14.76
CA ILE A 50 -1.09 -7.38 15.17
C ILE A 50 -1.83 -8.42 14.32
N THR A 51 -3.13 -8.23 14.09
CA THR A 51 -3.94 -9.14 13.27
C THR A 51 -3.43 -9.19 11.83
N MET A 52 -3.15 -8.04 11.22
CA MET A 52 -2.61 -7.98 9.85
C MET A 52 -1.23 -8.62 9.73
N ILE A 53 -0.37 -8.51 10.75
CA ILE A 53 0.93 -9.19 10.78
C ILE A 53 0.74 -10.71 10.90
N ARG A 54 -0.17 -11.18 11.76
CA ARG A 54 -0.50 -12.62 11.90
C ARG A 54 -1.04 -13.23 10.60
N ASP A 55 -1.79 -12.44 9.84
CA ASP A 55 -2.39 -12.85 8.57
C ASP A 55 -1.44 -12.70 7.37
N ASP A 56 -0.25 -12.12 7.57
CA ASP A 56 0.76 -12.01 6.52
C ASP A 56 1.26 -13.40 6.09
N TYR A 57 1.24 -13.64 4.79
CA TYR A 57 1.63 -14.92 4.19
C TYR A 57 3.03 -15.37 4.62
N TYR A 58 4.02 -14.48 4.60
CA TYR A 58 5.40 -14.83 4.93
C TYR A 58 5.58 -15.08 6.43
N VAL A 59 4.84 -14.36 7.27
CA VAL A 59 4.77 -14.63 8.72
C VAL A 59 4.21 -16.04 8.96
N GLN A 60 3.12 -16.42 8.29
CA GLN A 60 2.54 -17.76 8.42
C GLN A 60 3.47 -18.86 7.90
N GLU A 61 4.15 -18.64 6.77
CA GLU A 61 5.11 -19.61 6.22
C GLU A 61 6.33 -19.78 7.13
N SER A 62 6.87 -18.70 7.69
CA SER A 62 7.96 -18.80 8.66
C SER A 62 7.54 -19.53 9.94
N CYS A 63 6.31 -19.32 10.42
CA CYS A 63 5.75 -20.11 11.53
C CYS A 63 5.67 -21.61 11.21
N LYS A 64 5.23 -21.97 9.99
CA LYS A 64 5.17 -23.39 9.56
C LYS A 64 6.55 -24.04 9.57
N GLU A 65 7.55 -23.32 9.10
CA GLU A 65 8.92 -23.84 9.03
C GLU A 65 9.57 -23.97 10.41
N ILE A 66 9.32 -23.02 11.31
CA ILE A 66 9.74 -23.14 12.72
C ILE A 66 9.11 -24.36 13.39
N ARG A 67 7.81 -24.61 13.17
CA ARG A 67 7.12 -25.81 13.69
C ARG A 67 7.72 -27.11 13.14
N ARG A 68 8.07 -27.13 11.85
CA ARG A 68 8.72 -28.26 11.19
C ARG A 68 10.08 -28.57 11.83
N LEU A 69 10.92 -27.56 12.01
CA LEU A 69 12.24 -27.71 12.62
C LEU A 69 12.15 -28.02 14.12
N SER A 70 11.20 -27.43 14.84
CA SER A 70 10.92 -27.72 16.24
C SER A 70 10.56 -29.19 16.44
N LYS A 71 9.77 -29.78 15.51
CA LYS A 71 9.48 -31.22 15.54
C LYS A 71 10.73 -32.08 15.41
N ILE A 72 11.73 -31.64 14.63
CA ILE A 72 13.01 -32.34 14.46
C ILE A 72 13.88 -32.20 15.70
N VAL A 73 14.07 -30.95 16.17
CA VAL A 73 14.98 -30.61 17.27
C VAL A 73 14.46 -31.05 18.63
N TYR A 74 13.19 -30.79 18.94
CA TYR A 74 12.60 -31.03 20.26
C TYR A 74 11.63 -32.22 20.27
N GLY A 75 11.24 -32.74 19.11
CA GLY A 75 10.24 -33.80 19.02
C GLY A 75 8.80 -33.30 19.16
N ASP A 76 8.62 -32.00 19.38
CA ASP A 76 7.35 -31.30 19.50
C ASP A 76 7.32 -30.09 18.56
N LYS A 77 6.26 -29.98 17.76
CA LYS A 77 6.08 -28.89 16.80
C LYS A 77 5.60 -27.59 17.45
N SER A 78 4.94 -27.67 18.60
CA SER A 78 4.30 -26.52 19.26
C SER A 78 5.17 -25.83 20.31
N VAL A 79 6.37 -26.37 20.58
CA VAL A 79 7.25 -25.89 21.66
C VAL A 79 7.61 -24.40 21.55
N LEU A 80 7.59 -23.84 20.33
CA LEU A 80 7.89 -22.43 20.07
C LEU A 80 6.65 -21.60 19.69
N ASP A 81 5.42 -22.14 19.77
CA ASP A 81 4.20 -21.41 19.38
C ASP A 81 4.03 -20.12 20.21
N GLY A 82 4.23 -20.19 21.53
CA GLY A 82 4.15 -19.00 22.39
C GLY A 82 5.25 -17.96 22.10
N VAL A 83 6.42 -18.41 21.65
CA VAL A 83 7.53 -17.51 21.25
C VAL A 83 7.19 -16.77 19.97
N MET A 84 6.67 -17.49 18.96
CA MET A 84 6.22 -16.87 17.70
C MET A 84 5.08 -15.88 17.94
N GLU A 85 4.16 -16.18 18.85
CA GLU A 85 3.08 -15.27 19.21
C GLU A 85 3.60 -13.99 19.87
N GLN A 86 4.51 -14.13 20.84
CA GLN A 86 5.16 -12.98 21.49
C GLN A 86 6.00 -12.16 20.50
N ALA A 87 6.60 -12.78 19.49
CA ALA A 87 7.42 -12.08 18.50
C ALA A 87 6.62 -11.07 17.67
N VAL A 88 5.32 -11.30 17.45
CA VAL A 88 4.45 -10.35 16.74
C VAL A 88 4.22 -9.09 17.56
N GLU A 89 4.05 -9.23 18.87
CA GLU A 89 3.80 -8.11 19.78
C GLU A 89 5.10 -7.40 20.18
N PHE A 90 6.17 -8.16 20.44
CA PHE A 90 7.43 -7.68 21.01
C PHE A 90 8.65 -8.31 20.30
N PRO A 91 8.88 -8.01 19.01
CA PRO A 91 9.96 -8.65 18.24
C PRO A 91 11.35 -8.42 18.83
N LEU A 92 11.60 -7.26 19.45
CA LEU A 92 12.88 -6.96 20.10
C LEU A 92 13.14 -7.82 21.35
N SER A 93 12.09 -8.28 22.04
CA SER A 93 12.24 -9.14 23.21
C SER A 93 12.74 -10.55 22.85
N MET A 94 12.78 -10.89 21.55
CA MET A 94 13.20 -12.20 21.07
C MET A 94 14.72 -12.36 20.96
N TYR A 95 15.50 -11.28 21.06
CA TYR A 95 16.97 -11.39 21.01
C TYR A 95 17.54 -12.20 22.18
N ASP A 96 17.02 -11.99 23.40
CA ASP A 96 17.41 -12.77 24.58
C ASP A 96 17.03 -14.25 24.42
N PHE A 97 15.89 -14.52 23.77
CA PHE A 97 15.45 -15.88 23.46
C PHE A 97 16.39 -16.56 22.44
N LEU A 98 16.78 -15.85 21.38
CA LEU A 98 17.74 -16.35 20.38
C LEU A 98 19.09 -16.67 21.01
N GLU A 99 19.59 -15.78 21.88
CA GLU A 99 20.84 -16.00 22.60
C GLU A 99 20.74 -17.24 23.49
N LYS A 100 19.64 -17.40 24.23
CA LYS A 100 19.37 -18.59 25.03
C LYS A 100 19.35 -19.87 24.18
N MET A 101 18.67 -19.85 23.03
CA MET A 101 18.58 -21.02 22.16
C MET A 101 19.93 -21.40 21.53
N LYS A 102 20.74 -20.40 21.20
CA LYS A 102 22.10 -20.58 20.67
C LYS A 102 23.05 -21.18 21.72
N ASN A 103 23.02 -20.65 22.94
CA ASN A 103 23.96 -21.00 23.99
C ASN A 103 23.55 -22.28 24.74
N ASP A 104 22.26 -22.48 24.98
CA ASP A 104 21.71 -23.65 25.66
C ASP A 104 20.34 -24.06 25.10
N PRO A 105 20.29 -24.77 23.97
CA PRO A 105 19.04 -25.22 23.36
C PRO A 105 18.25 -26.18 24.26
N VAL A 106 18.90 -26.85 25.23
CA VAL A 106 18.22 -27.76 26.16
C VAL A 106 17.40 -26.98 27.19
N SER A 107 17.79 -25.75 27.51
CA SER A 107 17.03 -24.84 28.38
C SER A 107 15.74 -24.31 27.76
N VAL A 108 15.58 -24.46 26.44
CA VAL A 108 14.31 -24.19 25.73
C VAL A 108 13.41 -25.41 25.86
N SER A 109 13.90 -26.58 25.45
CA SER A 109 13.21 -27.85 25.63
C SER A 109 14.16 -29.03 25.43
N LYS A 110 13.74 -30.22 25.89
CA LYS A 110 14.53 -31.44 25.74
C LYS A 110 14.71 -31.79 24.26
N LEU A 111 15.96 -31.99 23.84
CA LEU A 111 16.26 -32.46 22.48
C LEU A 111 15.66 -33.84 22.21
N ALA A 112 15.18 -34.00 20.98
CA ALA A 112 14.58 -35.21 20.48
C ALA A 112 15.58 -36.39 20.52
N GLY A 113 15.07 -37.61 20.71
CA GLY A 113 15.89 -38.81 20.72
C GLY A 113 16.64 -39.04 22.03
N ILE A 114 17.59 -39.97 22.00
CA ILE A 114 18.28 -40.49 23.19
C ILE A 114 19.79 -40.29 23.01
N LYS A 115 20.45 -39.83 24.07
CA LYS A 115 21.91 -39.77 24.22
C LYS A 115 22.29 -40.43 25.54
N THR A 116 23.07 -41.49 25.47
CA THR A 116 23.82 -42.05 26.61
C THR A 116 25.28 -41.66 26.46
N SER A 117 26.13 -41.93 27.46
CA SER A 117 27.52 -41.42 27.52
C SER A 117 28.36 -41.68 26.25
N PHE A 118 28.05 -42.72 25.47
CA PHE A 118 28.78 -43.06 24.24
C PHE A 118 27.92 -43.21 22.98
N PHE A 119 26.59 -43.23 23.08
CA PHE A 119 25.71 -43.51 21.94
C PHE A 119 24.62 -42.46 21.79
N LYS A 120 24.42 -42.00 20.54
CA LYS A 120 23.28 -41.20 20.10
C LYS A 120 22.47 -42.01 19.10
N ASN A 121 21.15 -41.90 19.13
CA ASN A 121 20.32 -42.44 18.06
C ASN A 121 20.16 -41.42 16.91
N LYS A 122 19.76 -41.89 15.72
CA LYS A 122 19.56 -41.03 14.54
C LYS A 122 18.67 -39.82 14.80
N LYS A 123 17.65 -39.98 15.67
CA LYS A 123 16.75 -38.89 16.06
C LYS A 123 17.49 -37.80 16.85
N ARG A 124 18.42 -38.18 17.73
CA ARG A 124 19.28 -37.24 18.46
C ARG A 124 20.28 -36.56 17.54
N GLU A 125 20.91 -37.29 16.63
CA GLU A 125 21.84 -36.72 15.65
C GLU A 125 21.13 -35.68 14.77
N ALA A 126 19.96 -36.00 14.24
CA ALA A 126 19.15 -35.08 13.46
C ALA A 126 18.73 -33.84 14.27
N ALA A 127 18.35 -34.01 15.54
CA ALA A 127 18.02 -32.89 16.41
C ALA A 127 19.20 -31.92 16.55
N GLU A 128 20.39 -32.43 16.90
CA GLU A 128 21.59 -31.61 17.10
C GLU A 128 22.04 -30.90 15.82
N GLN A 129 21.95 -31.57 14.66
CA GLN A 129 22.31 -30.99 13.35
C GLN A 129 21.37 -29.86 12.89
N ASN A 130 20.13 -29.82 13.39
CA ASN A 130 19.12 -28.84 12.96
C ASN A 130 18.96 -27.68 13.95
N ILE A 131 19.74 -27.61 15.04
CA ILE A 131 19.65 -26.51 16.02
C ILE A 131 19.94 -25.17 15.35
N SER A 132 21.06 -25.06 14.62
CA SER A 132 21.41 -23.80 13.94
C SER A 132 20.42 -23.42 12.85
N SER A 133 19.80 -24.40 12.17
CA SER A 133 18.72 -24.14 11.23
C SER A 133 17.48 -23.60 11.92
N LEU A 134 17.11 -24.14 13.08
CA LEU A 134 15.99 -23.64 13.88
C LEU A 134 16.27 -22.22 14.40
N GLU A 135 17.49 -21.94 14.87
CA GLU A 135 17.95 -20.60 15.28
C GLU A 135 17.81 -19.60 14.15
N PHE A 136 18.38 -19.91 12.99
CA PHE A 136 18.28 -19.09 11.81
C PHE A 136 16.82 -18.81 11.42
N MET A 137 15.95 -19.81 11.51
CA MET A 137 14.54 -19.64 11.15
C MET A 137 13.77 -18.76 12.14
N VAL A 138 14.09 -18.83 13.44
CA VAL A 138 13.51 -17.91 14.44
C VAL A 138 14.01 -16.48 14.22
N GLU A 139 15.31 -16.30 13.95
CA GLU A 139 15.87 -14.97 13.63
C GLU A 139 15.23 -14.39 12.35
N ASN A 140 15.08 -15.22 11.32
CA ASN A 140 14.43 -14.82 10.07
C ASN A 140 12.96 -14.46 10.28
N HIS A 141 12.24 -15.17 11.15
CA HIS A 141 10.85 -14.84 11.47
C HIS A 141 10.69 -13.44 12.07
N ILE A 142 11.60 -13.00 12.95
CA ILE A 142 11.61 -11.63 13.49
C ILE A 142 11.79 -10.61 12.36
N LYS A 143 12.69 -10.87 11.41
CA LYS A 143 12.92 -10.00 10.24
C LYS A 143 11.67 -9.93 9.37
N VAL A 144 11.03 -11.07 9.11
CA VAL A 144 9.77 -11.16 8.34
C VAL A 144 8.65 -10.36 9.00
N ILE A 145 8.50 -10.43 10.33
CA ILE A 145 7.56 -9.58 11.08
C ILE A 145 7.87 -8.10 10.86
N GLY A 146 9.14 -7.71 10.95
CA GLY A 146 9.60 -6.35 10.69
C GLY A 146 9.20 -5.87 9.28
N TYR A 147 9.50 -6.65 8.26
CA TYR A 147 9.13 -6.33 6.87
C TYR A 147 7.61 -6.30 6.64
N ALA A 148 6.87 -7.23 7.24
CA ALA A 148 5.41 -7.23 7.16
C ALA A 148 4.83 -5.94 7.76
N LYS A 149 5.32 -5.54 8.94
CA LYS A 149 4.92 -4.30 9.60
C LYS A 149 5.20 -3.07 8.74
N GLU A 150 6.42 -2.95 8.21
CA GLU A 150 6.80 -1.84 7.33
C GLU A 150 5.91 -1.77 6.07
N ARG A 151 5.68 -2.92 5.43
CA ARG A 151 4.82 -3.03 4.25
C ARG A 151 3.38 -2.60 4.56
N ILE A 152 2.81 -3.07 5.67
CA ILE A 152 1.45 -2.69 6.08
C ILE A 152 1.33 -1.18 6.31
N ILE A 153 2.33 -0.57 6.97
CA ILE A 153 2.38 0.88 7.21
C ILE A 153 2.47 1.64 5.89
N ASP A 154 3.34 1.22 4.98
CA ASP A 154 3.53 1.86 3.68
C ASP A 154 2.27 1.73 2.80
N ASP A 155 1.66 0.54 2.73
CA ASP A 155 0.41 0.30 1.99
C ASP A 155 -0.72 1.21 2.50
N TYR A 156 -0.81 1.37 3.82
CA TYR A 156 -1.76 2.26 4.48
C TYR A 156 -1.49 3.73 4.17
N GLN A 157 -0.23 4.18 4.30
CA GLN A 157 0.14 5.57 4.00
C GLN A 157 -0.16 5.90 2.54
N LYS A 158 0.17 4.99 1.62
CA LYS A 158 -0.18 5.14 0.21
C LYS A 158 -1.70 5.24 0.03
N ALA A 159 -2.48 4.36 0.65
CA ALA A 159 -3.94 4.44 0.58
C ALA A 159 -4.49 5.76 1.12
N TYR A 160 -3.93 6.25 2.22
CA TYR A 160 -4.28 7.55 2.81
C TYR A 160 -3.98 8.71 1.84
N GLU A 161 -2.76 8.77 1.29
CA GLU A 161 -2.38 9.83 0.35
C GLU A 161 -3.21 9.78 -0.94
N ARG A 162 -3.53 8.58 -1.45
CA ARG A 162 -4.46 8.44 -2.59
C ARG A 162 -5.85 8.98 -2.26
N GLY A 163 -6.38 8.67 -1.07
CA GLY A 163 -7.71 9.08 -0.63
C GLY A 163 -7.91 10.60 -0.52
N LYS A 164 -6.83 11.35 -0.25
CA LYS A 164 -6.86 12.83 -0.21
C LYS A 164 -7.06 13.47 -1.57
N ILE A 165 -6.76 12.76 -2.65
CA ILE A 165 -6.79 13.32 -4.00
C ILE A 165 -8.25 13.42 -4.45
N SER A 166 -8.67 14.64 -4.77
CA SER A 166 -9.93 14.85 -5.46
C SER A 166 -9.70 14.79 -6.96
N VAL A 167 -10.59 14.11 -7.68
CA VAL A 167 -10.59 14.07 -9.14
C VAL A 167 -11.77 14.89 -9.63
N PRO A 168 -11.55 16.00 -10.36
CA PRO A 168 -12.64 16.75 -10.98
C PRO A 168 -13.25 15.94 -12.13
N GLU A 169 -14.45 16.31 -12.53
CA GLU A 169 -14.99 15.92 -13.83
C GLU A 169 -14.03 16.37 -14.94
N PRO A 170 -13.90 15.59 -16.03
CA PRO A 170 -13.10 16.01 -17.18
C PRO A 170 -13.61 17.35 -17.71
N SER A 171 -12.71 18.20 -18.19
CA SER A 171 -13.12 19.47 -18.78
C SER A 171 -14.04 19.26 -19.98
N LYS A 172 -14.75 20.30 -20.40
CA LYS A 172 -15.57 20.26 -21.61
C LYS A 172 -14.77 19.84 -22.85
N ASN A 173 -13.49 20.17 -22.92
CA ASN A 173 -12.63 19.81 -24.05
C ASN A 173 -12.25 18.32 -24.00
N LEU A 174 -11.87 17.81 -22.82
CA LEU A 174 -11.62 16.38 -22.63
C LEU A 174 -12.89 15.55 -22.86
N MET A 175 -14.04 16.01 -22.37
CA MET A 175 -15.31 15.34 -22.63
C MET A 175 -15.61 15.26 -24.12
N LYS A 176 -15.47 16.37 -24.86
CA LYS A 176 -15.64 16.36 -26.32
C LYS A 176 -14.68 15.38 -26.98
N LEU A 177 -13.40 15.39 -26.58
CA LEU A 177 -12.38 14.47 -27.08
C LEU A 177 -12.80 13.01 -26.88
N PHE A 178 -13.30 12.64 -25.71
CA PHE A 178 -13.70 11.26 -25.40
C PHE A 178 -14.80 10.71 -26.31
N PHE A 179 -15.70 11.56 -26.81
CA PHE A 179 -16.77 11.16 -27.74
C PHE A 179 -16.39 11.24 -29.22
N LEU A 180 -15.17 11.67 -29.56
CA LEU A 180 -14.67 11.60 -30.92
C LEU A 180 -14.29 10.16 -31.30
N SER A 181 -14.33 9.86 -32.60
CA SER A 181 -13.79 8.59 -33.11
C SER A 181 -12.26 8.51 -32.87
N PRO A 182 -11.66 7.31 -32.80
CA PRO A 182 -10.23 7.17 -32.52
C PRO A 182 -9.31 7.97 -33.46
N THR A 183 -9.66 8.08 -34.75
CA THR A 183 -8.92 8.88 -35.73
C THR A 183 -8.99 10.38 -35.43
N GLN A 184 -10.18 10.87 -35.08
CA GLN A 184 -10.41 12.27 -34.70
C GLN A 184 -9.77 12.62 -33.34
N GLN A 185 -9.76 11.67 -32.39
CA GLN A 185 -9.02 11.82 -31.13
C GLN A 185 -7.54 12.03 -31.39
N ARG A 186 -6.95 11.15 -32.20
CA ARG A 186 -5.54 11.22 -32.58
C ARG A 186 -5.18 12.52 -33.28
N GLU A 187 -6.03 12.94 -34.22
CA GLU A 187 -5.84 14.20 -34.93
C GLU A 187 -5.89 15.39 -33.97
N SER A 188 -6.92 15.49 -33.14
CA SER A 188 -7.09 16.56 -32.15
C SER A 188 -5.90 16.65 -31.19
N LEU A 189 -5.42 15.49 -30.70
CA LEU A 189 -4.25 15.40 -29.81
C LEU A 189 -2.91 15.70 -30.51
N SER A 190 -2.82 15.48 -31.82
CA SER A 190 -1.63 15.82 -32.61
C SER A 190 -1.56 17.30 -32.93
N GLN A 191 -2.72 17.96 -33.09
CA GLN A 191 -2.80 19.38 -33.45
C GLN A 191 -2.79 20.31 -32.23
N SER A 192 -3.10 19.82 -31.02
CA SER A 192 -3.07 20.62 -29.80
C SER A 192 -2.20 19.97 -28.71
N PRO A 193 -0.98 20.50 -28.50
CA PRO A 193 -0.12 20.12 -27.37
C PRO A 193 -0.80 20.35 -26.01
N GLU A 194 -1.62 21.39 -25.88
CA GLU A 194 -2.36 21.73 -24.66
C GLU A 194 -3.37 20.63 -24.33
N MET A 195 -4.15 20.18 -25.32
CA MET A 195 -5.12 19.10 -25.14
C MET A 195 -4.44 17.78 -24.74
N LYS A 196 -3.26 17.50 -25.32
CA LYS A 196 -2.46 16.33 -24.94
C LYS A 196 -1.95 16.43 -23.50
N SER A 197 -1.41 17.60 -23.11
CA SER A 197 -0.96 17.83 -21.72
C SER A 197 -2.10 17.68 -20.73
N GLU A 198 -3.27 18.25 -21.05
CA GLU A 198 -4.47 18.16 -20.21
C GLU A 198 -4.92 16.70 -20.02
N LEU A 199 -4.92 15.90 -21.09
CA LEU A 199 -5.23 14.47 -21.03
C LEU A 199 -4.20 13.71 -20.17
N ASP A 200 -2.92 13.95 -20.38
CA ASP A 200 -1.86 13.27 -19.62
C ASP A 200 -1.91 13.61 -18.14
N ASP A 201 -2.16 14.88 -17.79
CA ASP A 201 -2.30 15.30 -16.40
C ASP A 201 -3.57 14.74 -15.76
N TYR A 202 -4.68 14.66 -16.51
CA TYR A 202 -5.90 14.02 -16.04
C TYR A 202 -5.72 12.52 -15.78
N VAL A 203 -5.04 11.80 -16.68
CA VAL A 203 -4.74 10.38 -16.49
C VAL A 203 -3.80 10.17 -15.29
N LYS A 204 -2.75 10.99 -15.14
CA LYS A 204 -1.88 10.92 -13.94
C LYS A 204 -2.67 11.16 -12.66
N LEU A 205 -3.65 12.07 -12.68
CA LEU A 205 -4.49 12.35 -11.52
C LEU A 205 -5.37 11.14 -11.17
N LEU A 206 -5.97 10.48 -12.18
CA LEU A 206 -6.70 9.23 -12.00
C LEU A 206 -5.81 8.12 -11.43
N ASP A 207 -4.63 7.91 -12.00
CA ASP A 207 -3.68 6.87 -11.56
C ASP A 207 -3.13 7.13 -10.14
N ARG A 208 -3.10 8.39 -9.71
CA ARG A 208 -2.77 8.74 -8.32
C ARG A 208 -3.93 8.52 -7.38
N ARG A 209 -5.19 8.65 -7.81
CA ARG A 209 -6.37 8.44 -6.94
C ARG A 209 -6.76 6.97 -6.84
N LEU A 210 -6.65 6.24 -7.94
CA LEU A 210 -7.07 4.85 -8.07
C LEU A 210 -5.89 3.93 -7.76
N SER A 211 -6.16 2.88 -6.98
CA SER A 211 -5.20 1.82 -6.70
C SER A 211 -5.08 0.85 -7.89
N PRO A 212 -4.02 0.03 -7.94
CA PRO A 212 -3.94 -1.05 -8.92
C PRO A 212 -5.15 -1.99 -8.91
N ASN A 213 -5.73 -2.24 -7.73
CA ASN A 213 -6.93 -3.05 -7.59
C ASN A 213 -8.16 -2.37 -8.16
N ASP A 214 -8.27 -1.04 -8.07
CA ASP A 214 -9.36 -0.27 -8.69
C ASP A 214 -9.28 -0.34 -10.21
N HIS A 215 -8.08 -0.20 -10.78
CA HIS A 215 -7.87 -0.37 -12.21
C HIS A 215 -8.24 -1.79 -12.66
N LYS A 216 -7.88 -2.81 -11.89
CA LYS A 216 -8.27 -4.19 -12.15
C LYS A 216 -9.79 -4.38 -12.06
N ALA A 217 -10.44 -3.79 -11.06
CA ALA A 217 -11.89 -3.82 -10.91
C ALA A 217 -12.60 -3.15 -12.10
N ILE A 218 -12.09 -2.04 -12.61
CA ILE A 218 -12.61 -1.37 -13.82
C ILE A 218 -12.47 -2.25 -15.06
N GLN A 219 -11.31 -2.92 -15.22
CA GLN A 219 -11.05 -3.84 -16.34
C GLN A 219 -11.96 -5.07 -16.30
N GLU A 220 -12.17 -5.65 -15.12
CA GLU A 220 -12.98 -6.86 -14.90
C GLU A 220 -14.47 -6.54 -14.66
N ASN A 221 -14.86 -5.27 -14.73
CA ASN A 221 -16.22 -4.78 -14.48
C ASN A 221 -16.77 -5.12 -13.07
N ARG A 222 -15.89 -5.19 -12.06
CA ARG A 222 -16.23 -5.39 -10.64
C ARG A 222 -16.56 -4.06 -9.96
N LEU A 223 -17.70 -3.48 -10.32
CA LEU A 223 -18.08 -2.13 -9.92
C LEU A 223 -18.40 -1.99 -8.42
N THR A 224 -18.83 -3.07 -7.76
CA THR A 224 -19.02 -3.11 -6.31
C THR A 224 -17.72 -2.87 -5.56
N ASP A 225 -16.65 -3.53 -5.99
CA ASP A 225 -15.33 -3.45 -5.37
C ASP A 225 -14.74 -2.05 -5.55
N LEU A 226 -14.97 -1.45 -6.73
CA LEU A 226 -14.60 -0.06 -7.01
C LEU A 226 -15.39 0.92 -6.14
N ALA A 227 -16.71 0.73 -6.00
CA ALA A 227 -17.56 1.59 -5.20
C ALA A 227 -17.11 1.61 -3.72
N GLU A 228 -16.82 0.44 -3.17
CA GLU A 228 -16.32 0.29 -1.79
C GLU A 228 -14.95 0.92 -1.59
N SER A 229 -13.99 0.63 -2.49
CA SER A 229 -12.62 1.15 -2.40
C SER A 229 -12.53 2.67 -2.51
N VAL A 230 -13.38 3.27 -3.36
CA VAL A 230 -13.37 4.72 -3.62
C VAL A 230 -14.33 5.48 -2.69
N ASP A 231 -15.13 4.78 -1.89
CA ASP A 231 -16.18 5.30 -0.99
C ASP A 231 -17.27 6.09 -1.73
N VAL A 232 -17.86 5.46 -2.75
CA VAL A 232 -18.90 6.07 -3.62
C VAL A 232 -20.07 5.11 -3.84
N SER A 233 -21.19 5.64 -4.36
CA SER A 233 -22.31 4.79 -4.75
C SER A 233 -21.99 3.92 -5.99
N PRO A 234 -22.64 2.76 -6.18
CA PRO A 234 -22.46 1.93 -7.37
C PRO A 234 -22.67 2.69 -8.69
N LYS A 235 -23.67 3.56 -8.76
CA LYS A 235 -23.94 4.41 -9.92
C LYS A 235 -22.79 5.40 -10.20
N GLN A 236 -22.17 5.93 -9.14
CA GLN A 236 -21.00 6.80 -9.31
C GLN A 236 -19.77 6.00 -9.74
N ALA A 237 -19.62 4.76 -9.25
CA ALA A 237 -18.55 3.85 -9.68
C ALA A 237 -18.66 3.49 -11.17
N GLU A 238 -19.88 3.31 -11.70
CA GLU A 238 -20.12 3.16 -13.14
C GLU A 238 -19.59 4.36 -13.93
N LYS A 239 -19.98 5.58 -13.52
CA LYS A 239 -19.51 6.83 -14.15
C LYS A 239 -17.99 6.96 -14.12
N ILE A 240 -17.36 6.65 -12.98
CA ILE A 240 -15.90 6.66 -12.83
C ILE A 240 -15.26 5.64 -13.78
N ALA A 241 -15.77 4.42 -13.82
CA ALA A 241 -15.23 3.36 -14.67
C ALA A 241 -15.32 3.72 -16.16
N GLU A 242 -16.42 4.33 -16.59
CA GLU A 242 -16.59 4.83 -17.96
C GLU A 242 -15.57 5.91 -18.30
N ILE A 243 -15.44 6.95 -17.47
CA ILE A 243 -14.49 8.06 -17.69
C ILE A 243 -13.05 7.54 -17.71
N VAL A 244 -12.68 6.63 -16.82
CA VAL A 244 -11.33 6.02 -16.79
C VAL A 244 -11.07 5.26 -18.09
N LYS A 245 -12.03 4.45 -18.57
CA LYS A 245 -11.91 3.71 -19.84
C LYS A 245 -11.75 4.66 -21.02
N LEU A 246 -12.55 5.72 -21.08
CA LEU A 246 -12.48 6.74 -22.13
C LEU A 246 -11.13 7.47 -22.13
N ALA A 247 -10.67 7.93 -20.96
CA ALA A 247 -9.39 8.63 -20.82
C ALA A 247 -8.19 7.75 -21.21
N LYS A 248 -8.16 6.49 -20.75
CA LYS A 248 -7.10 5.54 -21.11
C LYS A 248 -7.11 5.19 -22.60
N SER A 249 -8.30 5.03 -23.19
CA SER A 249 -8.44 4.76 -24.63
C SER A 249 -7.93 5.93 -25.48
N ALA A 250 -8.27 7.17 -25.10
CA ALA A 250 -7.77 8.38 -25.75
C ALA A 250 -6.24 8.50 -25.62
N GLN A 251 -5.69 8.20 -24.44
CA GLN A 251 -4.24 8.23 -24.22
C GLN A 251 -3.49 7.18 -25.08
N GLN A 252 -4.07 6.00 -25.27
CA GLN A 252 -3.50 4.97 -26.14
C GLN A 252 -3.40 5.42 -27.61
N GLN A 253 -4.31 6.28 -28.09
CA GLN A 253 -4.23 6.82 -29.46
C GLN A 253 -2.98 7.67 -29.70
N VAL A 254 -2.42 8.25 -28.63
CA VAL A 254 -1.16 9.01 -28.69
C VAL A 254 0.06 8.09 -28.80
N GLN A 255 -0.03 6.88 -28.24
CA GLN A 255 1.09 5.94 -28.13
C GLN A 255 1.22 4.99 -29.35
N GLN A 256 0.16 4.80 -30.13
CA GLN A 256 0.20 3.93 -31.31
C GLN A 256 0.94 4.59 -32.49
N PRO A 257 1.89 3.92 -33.16
CA PRO A 257 2.50 4.42 -34.38
C PRO A 257 1.47 4.62 -35.51
N GLN A 258 1.74 5.53 -36.45
CA GLN A 258 0.88 5.70 -37.63
C GLN A 258 0.99 4.47 -38.52
N THR A 259 -0.12 3.75 -38.72
CA THR A 259 -0.17 2.71 -39.75
C THR A 259 -0.18 3.37 -41.14
N LYS A 260 0.60 2.80 -42.08
CA LYS A 260 0.87 3.36 -43.43
C LYS A 260 -0.36 3.78 -44.24
N GLN A 261 -1.55 3.22 -43.96
CA GLN A 261 -2.81 3.63 -44.60
C GLN A 261 -3.25 5.06 -44.24
N GLN A 262 -2.89 5.56 -43.04
CA GLN A 262 -3.27 6.91 -42.60
C GLN A 262 -2.38 8.02 -43.18
N GLN A 263 -1.21 7.66 -43.73
CA GLN A 263 -0.31 8.60 -44.39
C GLN A 263 -0.75 8.93 -45.82
N MET A 264 -1.44 8.02 -46.52
CA MET A 264 -1.93 8.25 -47.89
C MET A 264 -3.09 9.24 -47.97
N VAL A 265 -3.92 9.35 -46.92
CA VAL A 265 -5.06 10.29 -46.90
C VAL A 265 -4.63 11.73 -46.64
N ARG A 266 -3.45 11.95 -46.06
CA ARG A 266 -2.88 13.29 -45.81
C ARG A 266 -2.09 13.88 -46.99
N SER A 267 -1.82 13.08 -48.02
CA SER A 267 -1.07 13.47 -49.21
C SER A 267 -1.95 13.71 -50.45
N LEU A 268 -3.27 13.82 -50.25
CA LEU A 268 -4.26 14.20 -51.26
C LEU A 268 -4.93 15.50 -50.83
#